data_AF-A0A3N9VWG1-F1
#
_entry.id   AF-A0A3N9VWG1-F1
#
_cell.length_a   1.000
_cell.length_b   1.000
_cell.length_c   1.000
_cell.angle_alpha   90.00
_cell.angle_beta   90.00
_cell.angle_gamma   90.00
#
_symmetry.space_group_name_H-M   'P 1'
#
loop_
_entity.id
_entity.type
_entity.pdbx_description
1 polymer ?
#
loop_
_entity_poly.entity_id
_entity_poly.type
_entity_poly.pdbx_seq_one_letter_code
_entity_poly.pdbx_strand_id
1 'polypeptide(L)'
;MLNVFVISSDKRVDTLIGYFQPFFKSKIRCASDFDNGLKEVFENRPSVVFIQSTIGTVSGETVSRHIKSLLGSASPRIVFMGDIDSKGKKGTSWCDDWINVSDSAQQLQQDFAELISRSFPEDWREIQHEMDKTASSAADSAQDDSSSEEGIPGYVVSRQGGAGHAEVDVIGEAENTSVPQKSARSGTDILGLSSDIVEEEEFPAYQNLYDDPLLESVLPPPKRWFSAKFLTAFILLAVAGIGIYFWMLHNGDSKIPATLPPVKNADRTATPAKKIKGGIKGLPSFVRSEWRDAPYALQHPGWERYVSPEVDFRIFREKDTIKALQGISLGKRGVSKAFLDKILAQLGLNGPFPAGKEVLKNGFLVKTFVFPGVAELVTYHEQGGTEIKAFVLEFS
;
A
#
# COMPACT_ATOMS: atom_id res chain seq x y z
N MET A 1 20.79 27.15 -2.90
CA MET A 1 20.82 25.96 -3.78
C MET A 1 19.60 25.13 -3.46
N LEU A 2 18.57 25.34 -4.26
CA LEU A 2 17.32 24.61 -4.21
C LEU A 2 17.52 23.13 -4.56
N ASN A 3 17.37 22.23 -3.59
CA ASN A 3 17.39 20.79 -3.84
C ASN A 3 15.95 20.25 -3.81
N VAL A 4 15.46 19.81 -4.98
CA VAL A 4 14.11 19.25 -5.14
C VAL A 4 14.17 17.72 -5.11
N PHE A 5 13.28 17.11 -4.33
CA PHE A 5 13.07 15.67 -4.31
C PHE A 5 11.60 15.31 -4.52
N VAL A 6 11.36 14.22 -5.24
CA VAL A 6 10.01 13.77 -5.59
C VAL A 6 9.84 12.29 -5.23
N ILE A 7 8.74 11.95 -4.57
CA ILE A 7 8.38 10.57 -4.24
C ILE A 7 7.06 10.27 -4.97
N SER A 8 7.14 9.59 -6.10
CA SER A 8 6.00 9.30 -6.96
C SER A 8 6.28 8.11 -7.87
N SER A 9 5.25 7.32 -8.15
CA SER A 9 5.25 6.26 -9.15
C SER A 9 4.50 6.65 -10.44
N ASP A 10 4.10 7.92 -10.59
CA ASP A 10 3.35 8.41 -11.75
C ASP A 10 4.31 8.85 -12.87
N LYS A 11 4.17 8.25 -14.06
CA LYS A 11 5.01 8.55 -15.23
C LYS A 11 4.93 10.01 -15.70
N ARG A 12 3.83 10.71 -15.41
CA ARG A 12 3.67 12.13 -15.73
C ARG A 12 4.65 12.98 -14.92
N VAL A 13 4.98 12.54 -13.70
CA VAL A 13 5.98 13.18 -12.86
C VAL A 13 7.38 12.99 -13.45
N ASP A 14 7.70 11.82 -14.01
CA ASP A 14 8.97 11.62 -14.73
C ASP A 14 9.09 12.56 -15.94
N THR A 15 7.99 12.75 -16.68
CA THR A 15 7.93 13.70 -17.80
C THR A 15 8.13 15.15 -17.34
N LEU A 16 7.49 15.52 -16.23
CA LEU A 16 7.65 16.82 -15.57
C LEU A 16 9.11 17.07 -15.16
N ILE A 17 9.74 16.08 -14.54
CA ILE A 17 11.15 16.14 -14.15
C ILE A 17 12.04 16.29 -15.38
N GLY A 18 11.80 15.50 -16.43
CA GLY A 18 12.55 15.60 -17.68
C GLY A 18 12.48 16.98 -18.34
N TYR A 19 11.30 17.62 -18.27
CA TYR A 19 11.10 18.98 -18.76
C TYR A 19 11.90 20.01 -17.95
N PHE A 20 11.87 19.95 -16.61
CA PHE A 20 12.52 20.96 -15.77
C PHE A 20 14.01 20.72 -15.54
N GLN A 21 14.49 19.48 -15.61
CA GLN A 21 15.86 19.10 -15.24
C GLN A 21 16.97 19.92 -15.93
N PRO A 22 16.89 20.29 -17.22
CA PRO A 22 17.92 21.09 -17.89
C PRO A 22 18.11 22.49 -17.30
N PHE A 23 17.07 23.04 -16.67
CA PHE A 23 17.07 24.40 -16.13
C PHE A 23 17.50 24.47 -14.66
N PHE A 24 17.55 23.32 -13.98
CA PHE A 24 18.03 23.25 -12.60
C PHE A 24 19.53 22.94 -12.56
N LYS A 25 20.28 23.76 -11.81
CA LYS A 25 21.70 23.48 -11.54
C LYS A 25 21.94 22.18 -10.76
N SER A 26 20.99 21.83 -9.89
CA SER A 26 21.00 20.60 -9.11
C SER A 26 20.10 19.54 -9.74
N LYS A 27 20.45 18.27 -9.55
CA LYS A 27 19.60 17.16 -10.01
C LYS A 27 18.28 17.13 -9.22
N ILE A 28 17.15 17.16 -9.93
CA ILE A 28 15.84 16.81 -9.38
C ILE A 28 15.82 15.29 -9.25
N ARG A 29 15.73 14.80 -8.02
CA ARG A 29 15.76 13.37 -7.72
C ARG A 29 14.34 12.83 -7.57
N CYS A 30 14.13 11.58 -7.98
CA CYS A 30 12.86 10.89 -7.89
C CYS A 30 13.04 9.51 -7.23
N ALA A 31 12.09 9.11 -6.39
CA ALA A 31 11.95 7.74 -5.91
C ALA A 31 10.54 7.22 -6.21
N SER A 32 10.46 5.98 -6.71
CA SER A 32 9.20 5.32 -7.08
C SER A 32 8.46 4.68 -5.91
N ASP A 33 9.06 4.67 -4.72
CA ASP A 33 8.53 4.03 -3.52
C ASP A 33 8.88 4.85 -2.27
N PHE A 34 8.07 4.69 -1.21
CA PHE A 34 8.25 5.47 0.01
C PHE A 34 9.47 5.05 0.84
N ASP A 35 9.92 3.80 0.76
CA ASP A 35 11.05 3.33 1.57
C ASP A 35 12.36 3.99 1.10
N ASN A 36 12.62 3.94 -0.21
CA ASN A 36 13.73 4.65 -0.84
C ASN A 36 13.55 6.16 -0.74
N GLY A 37 12.31 6.64 -0.89
CA GLY A 37 11.96 8.05 -0.71
C GLY A 37 12.35 8.59 0.66
N LEU A 38 11.96 7.89 1.74
CA LEU A 38 12.29 8.26 3.11
C LEU A 38 13.80 8.26 3.34
N LYS A 39 14.49 7.21 2.90
CA LYS A 39 15.95 7.13 3.01
C LYS A 39 16.63 8.35 2.39
N GLU A 40 16.27 8.69 1.15
CA GLU A 40 16.88 9.81 0.43
C GLU A 40 16.59 11.16 1.12
N VAL A 41 15.38 11.35 1.68
CA VAL A 41 15.01 12.55 2.44
C VAL A 41 15.87 12.70 3.69
N PHE A 42 16.11 11.62 4.44
CA PHE A 42 16.92 11.67 5.65
C PHE A 42 18.41 11.87 5.39
N GLU A 43 18.94 11.22 4.35
CA GLU A 43 20.36 11.29 3.99
C GLU A 43 20.73 12.62 3.35
N ASN A 44 19.89 13.14 2.45
CA ASN A 44 20.27 14.28 1.62
C ASN A 44 19.59 15.60 1.99
N ARG A 45 18.61 15.57 2.91
CA ARG A 45 17.92 16.76 3.44
C ARG A 45 17.52 17.77 2.33
N PRO A 46 16.65 17.36 1.40
CA PRO A 46 16.20 18.26 0.33
C PRO A 46 15.52 19.51 0.91
N SER A 47 15.46 20.59 0.12
CA SER A 47 14.76 21.82 0.54
C SER A 47 13.25 21.68 0.43
N VAL A 48 12.80 20.94 -0.59
CA VAL A 48 11.39 20.65 -0.85
C VAL A 48 11.22 19.20 -1.29
N VAL A 49 10.17 18.55 -0.77
CA VAL A 49 9.77 17.19 -1.13
C VAL A 49 8.36 17.20 -1.67
N PHE A 50 8.17 16.67 -2.87
CA PHE A 50 6.87 16.40 -3.45
C PHE A 50 6.49 14.95 -3.17
N ILE A 51 5.33 14.69 -2.56
CA ILE A 51 4.92 13.35 -2.12
C ILE A 51 3.58 12.98 -2.75
N GLN A 52 3.55 11.91 -3.54
CA GLN A 52 2.33 11.36 -4.09
C GLN A 52 1.39 10.86 -2.98
N SER A 53 0.10 11.12 -3.16
CA SER A 53 -0.94 10.83 -2.18
C SER A 53 -0.98 9.37 -1.75
N THR A 54 -0.82 8.46 -2.70
CA THR A 54 -0.72 7.03 -2.49
C THR A 54 0.27 6.41 -3.46
N ILE A 55 1.09 5.48 -2.96
CA ILE A 55 1.95 4.61 -3.78
C ILE A 55 1.74 3.19 -3.26
N GLY A 56 1.22 2.31 -4.12
CA GLY A 56 0.78 0.98 -3.69
C GLY A 56 -0.32 1.07 -2.63
N THR A 57 -0.10 0.46 -1.47
CA THR A 57 -1.05 0.44 -0.34
C THR A 57 -0.74 1.48 0.74
N VAL A 58 0.32 2.27 0.56
CA VAL A 58 0.80 3.21 1.58
C VAL A 58 0.30 4.62 1.26
N SER A 59 -0.12 5.34 2.31
CA SER A 59 -0.54 6.74 2.20
C SER A 59 0.65 7.68 2.37
N GLY A 60 0.82 8.61 1.45
CA GLY A 60 1.81 9.68 1.53
C GLY A 60 1.60 10.61 2.73
N GLU A 61 0.38 10.69 3.27
CA GLU A 61 0.11 11.48 4.48
C GLU A 61 0.88 10.92 5.68
N THR A 62 0.84 9.60 5.87
CA THR A 62 1.59 8.91 6.92
C THR A 62 3.08 9.18 6.80
N VAL A 63 3.60 9.15 5.57
CA VAL A 63 5.00 9.43 5.25
C VAL A 63 5.36 10.88 5.57
N SER A 64 4.50 11.83 5.18
CA SER A 64 4.69 13.26 5.45
C SER A 64 4.74 13.56 6.95
N ARG A 65 3.80 13.00 7.72
CA ARG A 65 3.80 13.09 9.19
C ARG A 65 5.06 12.50 9.80
N HIS A 66 5.53 11.38 9.27
CA HIS A 66 6.74 10.72 9.76
C HIS A 66 7.99 11.59 9.54
N ILE A 67 8.15 12.17 8.35
CA ILE A 67 9.23 13.11 8.03
C ILE A 67 9.19 14.31 8.98
N LYS A 68 8.03 14.96 9.13
CA LYS A 68 7.87 16.12 10.02
C LYS A 68 8.15 15.78 11.49
N SER A 69 7.67 14.62 11.96
CA SER A 69 7.88 14.17 13.34
C SER A 69 9.35 13.89 13.65
N LEU A 70 10.09 13.29 12.71
CA LEU A 70 11.49 12.94 12.93
C LEU A 70 12.45 14.12 12.75
N LEU A 71 12.10 15.06 11.87
CA LEU A 71 12.97 16.20 11.55
C LEU A 71 12.62 17.49 12.28
N GLY A 72 11.39 17.61 12.80
CA GLY A 72 10.93 18.80 13.52
C GLY A 72 11.10 20.06 12.66
N SER A 73 11.78 21.07 13.20
CA SER A 73 12.07 22.33 12.50
C SER A 73 13.01 22.18 11.31
N ALA A 74 13.78 21.09 11.24
CA ALA A 74 14.67 20.78 10.11
C ALA A 74 13.97 19.97 9.01
N SER A 75 12.64 19.84 9.07
CA SER A 75 11.87 19.16 8.02
C SER A 75 11.94 19.94 6.70
N PRO A 76 12.04 19.26 5.54
CA PRO A 76 11.84 19.93 4.26
C PRO A 76 10.43 20.51 4.17
N ARG A 77 10.24 21.44 3.22
CA ARG A 77 8.90 21.84 2.81
C ARG A 77 8.24 20.67 2.09
N ILE A 78 7.04 20.27 2.52
CA ILE A 78 6.33 19.12 1.98
C ILE A 78 5.17 19.60 1.10
N VAL A 79 5.26 19.27 -0.18
CA VAL A 79 4.19 19.47 -1.15
C VAL A 79 3.51 18.12 -1.43
N PHE A 80 2.20 18.04 -1.26
CA PHE A 80 1.46 16.82 -1.57
C PHE A 80 0.97 16.81 -3.02
N MET A 81 1.03 15.66 -3.66
CA MET A 81 0.62 15.46 -5.05
C MET A 81 -0.56 14.49 -5.10
N GLY A 82 -1.75 14.95 -5.43
CA GLY A 82 -2.93 14.09 -5.49
C GLY A 82 -4.18 14.81 -5.96
N ASP A 83 -5.27 14.07 -6.09
CA ASP A 83 -6.54 14.64 -6.50
C ASP A 83 -7.10 15.56 -5.40
N ILE A 84 -7.50 16.77 -5.80
CA ILE A 84 -8.10 17.79 -4.93
C ILE A 84 -9.37 17.27 -4.26
N ASP A 85 -10.07 16.30 -4.86
CA ASP A 85 -11.27 15.69 -4.27
C ASP A 85 -11.00 14.91 -2.97
N SER A 86 -9.74 14.71 -2.62
CA SER A 86 -9.28 14.35 -1.26
C SER A 86 -9.45 15.51 -0.25
N LYS A 87 -10.41 16.41 -0.50
CA LYS A 87 -10.56 17.76 0.05
C LYS A 87 -10.30 17.81 1.55
N GLY A 88 -9.34 18.65 1.90
CA GLY A 88 -9.74 19.79 2.70
C GLY A 88 -9.02 19.98 4.02
N LYS A 89 -7.69 20.04 4.02
CA LYS A 89 -6.97 20.78 5.07
C LYS A 89 -5.70 21.44 4.50
N LYS A 90 -5.86 22.52 3.73
CA LYS A 90 -4.80 23.56 3.73
C LYS A 90 -4.59 23.95 5.20
N GLY A 91 -3.37 23.81 5.70
CA GLY A 91 -3.03 24.07 7.11
C GLY A 91 -2.99 22.85 8.02
N THR A 92 -2.82 21.63 7.50
CA THR A 92 -2.31 20.56 8.37
C THR A 92 -0.86 20.83 8.73
N SER A 93 -0.45 20.52 9.96
CA SER A 93 0.94 20.70 10.41
C SER A 93 1.96 19.85 9.64
N TRP A 94 1.50 18.88 8.85
CA TRP A 94 2.34 17.92 8.13
C TRP A 94 2.49 18.22 6.63
N CYS A 95 1.75 19.17 6.08
CA CYS A 95 1.81 19.53 4.67
C CYS A 95 1.80 21.05 4.50
N ASP A 96 2.74 21.55 3.72
CA ASP A 96 2.90 22.97 3.49
C ASP A 96 2.08 23.44 2.27
N ASP A 97 2.00 22.63 1.21
CA ASP A 97 1.33 22.97 -0.06
C ASP A 97 0.83 21.74 -0.84
N TRP A 98 -0.04 21.94 -1.85
CA TRP A 98 -0.63 20.87 -2.67
C TRP A 98 -0.51 21.19 -4.18
N ILE A 99 -0.42 20.15 -5.00
CA ILE A 99 -0.50 20.19 -6.46
C ILE A 99 -1.36 19.04 -6.97
N ASN A 100 -2.17 19.29 -8.00
CA ASN A 100 -3.04 18.29 -8.58
C ASN A 100 -2.36 17.57 -9.73
N VAL A 101 -2.15 16.26 -9.58
CA VAL A 101 -1.53 15.45 -10.64
C VAL A 101 -2.53 15.10 -11.72
N SER A 102 -3.84 15.12 -11.43
CA SER A 102 -4.89 14.76 -12.40
C SER A 102 -5.06 15.79 -13.53
N ASP A 103 -4.46 16.98 -13.40
CA ASP A 103 -4.54 18.03 -14.41
C ASP A 103 -3.71 17.71 -15.68
N SER A 104 -3.86 18.55 -16.70
CA SER A 104 -3.08 18.43 -17.93
C SER A 104 -1.59 18.60 -17.65
N ALA A 105 -0.72 18.03 -18.51
CA ALA A 105 0.73 18.15 -18.35
C ALA A 105 1.20 19.62 -18.29
N GLN A 106 0.57 20.50 -19.06
CA GLN A 106 0.85 21.94 -19.05
C GLN A 106 0.44 22.59 -17.73
N GLN A 107 -0.73 22.24 -17.20
CA GLN A 107 -1.19 22.76 -15.91
C GLN A 107 -0.29 22.27 -14.77
N LEU A 108 0.09 20.99 -14.78
CA LEU A 108 1.02 20.42 -13.79
C LEU A 108 2.39 21.12 -13.84
N GLN A 109 2.88 21.47 -15.03
CA GLN A 109 4.10 22.26 -15.20
C GLN A 109 3.96 23.67 -14.63
N GLN A 110 2.83 24.33 -14.91
CA GLN A 110 2.54 25.67 -14.41
C GLN A 110 2.41 25.69 -12.89
N ASP A 111 1.69 24.75 -12.30
CA ASP A 111 1.50 24.64 -10.86
C ASP A 111 2.83 24.33 -10.15
N PHE A 112 3.66 23.47 -10.74
CA PHE A 112 5.01 23.20 -10.23
C PHE A 112 5.88 24.46 -10.24
N ALA A 113 5.88 25.19 -11.36
CA ALA A 113 6.59 26.47 -11.50
C ALA A 113 6.10 27.51 -10.48
N GLU A 114 4.78 27.64 -10.29
CA GLU A 114 4.19 28.54 -9.31
C GLU A 114 4.66 28.20 -7.88
N LEU A 115 4.60 26.92 -7.50
CA LEU A 115 5.00 26.45 -6.17
C LEU A 115 6.49 26.70 -5.88
N ILE A 116 7.35 26.43 -6.86
CA ILE A 116 8.78 26.69 -6.72
C ILE A 116 9.05 28.20 -6.64
N SER A 117 8.46 29.00 -7.53
CA SER A 117 8.65 30.46 -7.54
C SER A 117 8.22 31.13 -6.23
N ARG A 118 7.13 30.66 -5.63
CA ARG A 118 6.61 31.17 -4.36
C ARG A 118 7.47 30.76 -3.16
N SER A 119 8.06 29.56 -3.22
CA SER A 119 8.83 29.01 -2.10
C SER A 119 10.31 29.41 -2.14
N PHE A 120 10.87 29.60 -3.34
CA PHE A 120 12.29 29.85 -3.58
C PHE A 120 12.45 30.89 -4.71
N PRO A 121 12.02 32.15 -4.50
CA PRO A 121 11.99 33.16 -5.56
C PRO A 121 13.38 33.46 -6.14
N GLU A 122 14.42 33.42 -5.31
CA GLU A 122 15.81 33.67 -5.72
C GLU A 122 16.33 32.59 -6.67
N ASP A 123 16.23 31.32 -6.29
CA ASP A 123 16.64 30.19 -7.15
C ASP A 123 15.74 30.11 -8.41
N TRP A 124 14.45 30.46 -8.31
CA TRP A 124 13.54 30.44 -9.45
C TRP A 124 13.86 31.48 -10.52
N ARG A 125 14.28 32.70 -10.16
CA ARG A 125 14.68 33.71 -11.15
C ARG A 125 15.83 33.24 -12.04
N GLU A 126 16.76 32.49 -11.45
CA GLU A 126 17.88 31.91 -12.19
C GLU A 126 17.42 30.79 -13.14
N ILE A 127 16.53 29.92 -12.67
CA ILE A 127 15.92 28.86 -13.49
C ILE A 127 15.14 29.47 -14.66
N GLN A 128 14.35 30.51 -14.41
CA GLN A 128 13.56 31.19 -15.44
C GLN A 128 14.45 31.83 -16.51
N HIS A 129 15.56 32.45 -16.12
CA HIS A 129 16.52 33.01 -17.08
C HIS A 129 17.10 31.94 -18.01
N GLU A 130 17.44 30.75 -17.50
CA GLU A 130 17.92 29.65 -18.35
C GLU A 130 16.82 29.08 -19.26
N MET A 131 15.55 29.09 -18.82
CA MET A 131 14.41 28.72 -19.66
C MET A 131 14.24 29.69 -20.85
N ASP A 132 14.23 31.00 -20.58
CA ASP A 132 14.06 32.05 -21.59
C ASP A 132 15.22 32.06 -22.60
N LYS A 133 16.44 31.84 -22.11
CA LYS A 133 17.65 31.71 -22.94
C LYS A 133 17.57 30.50 -23.89
N THR A 134 17.10 29.35 -23.39
CA THR A 134 16.93 28.15 -24.21
C THR A 134 15.85 28.34 -25.27
N ALA A 135 14.74 29.00 -24.91
CA ALA A 135 13.67 29.34 -25.84
C ALA A 135 14.13 30.29 -26.96
N SER A 136 14.97 31.27 -26.64
CA SER A 136 15.51 32.22 -27.62
C SER A 136 16.47 31.53 -28.61
N SER A 137 17.34 30.64 -28.12
CA SER A 137 18.27 29.89 -28.98
C SER A 137 17.59 28.93 -29.95
N ALA A 138 16.43 28.37 -29.56
CA ALA A 138 15.65 27.50 -30.43
C ALA A 138 14.95 28.26 -31.57
N ALA A 139 14.64 29.55 -31.36
CA ALA A 139 14.03 30.39 -32.40
C ALA A 139 15.05 30.82 -33.46
N ASP A 140 16.25 31.24 -33.04
CA ASP A 140 17.30 31.68 -33.98
C ASP A 140 17.80 30.55 -34.89
N SER A 141 17.83 29.31 -34.39
CA SER A 141 18.24 28.14 -35.18
C SER A 141 17.23 27.70 -36.24
N ALA A 142 15.97 28.13 -36.16
CA ALA A 142 14.95 27.82 -37.15
C ALA A 142 14.94 28.77 -38.36
N GLN A 143 15.72 29.86 -38.32
CA GLN A 143 15.64 30.94 -39.30
C GLN A 143 16.77 30.93 -40.35
N ASP A 144 17.77 30.05 -40.22
CA ASP A 144 18.97 30.02 -41.09
C ASP A 144 18.96 28.87 -42.12
N ASP A 145 17.86 28.10 -42.23
CA ASP A 145 17.73 26.96 -43.18
C ASP A 145 16.83 27.29 -44.41
N SER A 146 16.67 28.58 -44.73
CA SER A 146 15.77 29.06 -45.81
C SER A 146 16.48 29.61 -47.05
N SER A 147 17.80 29.46 -47.20
CA SER A 147 18.51 30.01 -48.37
C SER A 147 19.57 29.06 -48.93
N SER A 148 19.13 28.10 -49.74
CA SER A 148 19.95 27.42 -50.77
C SER A 148 19.05 26.77 -51.82
N GLU A 149 18.38 27.58 -52.64
CA GLU A 149 17.95 27.16 -53.99
C GLU A 149 19.12 27.35 -54.95
N GLU A 150 19.78 26.26 -55.38
CA GLU A 150 20.50 26.24 -56.66
C GLU A 150 20.74 24.79 -57.16
N GLY A 151 20.14 24.43 -58.31
CA GLY A 151 20.77 23.54 -59.30
C GLY A 151 20.35 22.05 -59.42
N ILE A 152 19.43 21.77 -60.34
CA ILE A 152 18.95 20.50 -60.98
C ILE A 152 20.13 19.73 -61.68
N PRO A 153 20.18 18.37 -61.91
CA PRO A 153 19.17 17.59 -62.66
C PRO A 153 18.90 16.10 -62.35
N GLY A 154 17.62 15.75 -62.54
CA GLY A 154 17.18 14.64 -63.41
C GLY A 154 17.35 13.21 -62.91
N TYR A 155 16.27 12.60 -62.42
CA TYR A 155 16.09 11.16 -62.56
C TYR A 155 14.63 10.80 -62.81
N VAL A 156 14.41 10.13 -63.94
CA VAL A 156 13.15 9.57 -64.42
C VAL A 156 12.99 8.18 -63.81
N VAL A 157 11.91 7.91 -63.06
CA VAL A 157 11.43 6.53 -62.86
C VAL A 157 9.89 6.48 -62.90
N SER A 158 9.44 5.59 -63.77
CA SER A 158 8.08 5.22 -64.14
C SER A 158 7.12 4.92 -62.99
N ARG A 159 5.87 5.36 -63.13
CA ARG A 159 4.71 4.86 -62.39
C ARG A 159 3.78 4.10 -63.34
N GLN A 160 3.67 2.79 -63.13
CA GLN A 160 2.70 1.90 -63.78
C GLN A 160 1.55 1.64 -62.80
N GLY A 161 0.34 1.60 -63.34
CA GLY A 161 -0.92 1.80 -62.60
C GLY A 161 -1.43 0.64 -61.74
N GLY A 162 -2.62 0.85 -61.20
CA GLY A 162 -3.39 -0.14 -60.47
C GLY A 162 -4.69 0.46 -59.93
N ALA A 163 -5.74 0.43 -60.75
CA ALA A 163 -7.11 0.72 -60.35
C ALA A 163 -7.71 -0.48 -59.62
N GLY A 164 -8.56 -0.23 -58.62
CA GLY A 164 -9.33 -1.26 -57.93
C GLY A 164 -10.44 -0.65 -57.06
N HIS A 165 -11.64 -0.64 -57.61
CA HIS A 165 -12.91 -0.41 -56.92
C HIS A 165 -13.19 -1.51 -55.87
N ALA A 166 -13.81 -1.15 -54.74
CA ALA A 166 -14.83 -1.98 -54.10
C ALA A 166 -15.69 -1.16 -53.13
N GLU A 167 -16.91 -0.94 -53.58
CA GLU A 167 -18.14 -0.60 -52.87
C GLU A 167 -18.63 -1.82 -52.08
N VAL A 168 -19.01 -1.68 -50.81
CA VAL A 168 -19.82 -2.68 -50.08
C VAL A 168 -20.81 -1.99 -49.14
N ASP A 169 -22.04 -2.49 -49.26
CA ASP A 169 -23.32 -2.14 -48.67
C ASP A 169 -23.44 -1.98 -47.15
N VAL A 170 -24.43 -1.17 -46.78
CA VAL A 170 -25.03 -1.02 -45.44
C VAL A 170 -26.52 -1.38 -45.55
N ILE A 171 -26.92 -2.54 -45.05
CA ILE A 171 -28.29 -2.99 -44.68
C ILE A 171 -28.10 -4.16 -43.68
N GLY A 172 -28.81 -4.41 -42.58
CA GLY A 172 -29.99 -3.85 -41.92
C GLY A 172 -30.32 -4.70 -40.66
N GLU A 173 -31.27 -4.21 -39.86
CA GLU A 173 -32.29 -4.86 -38.98
C GLU A 173 -32.29 -6.40 -38.79
N ALA A 174 -32.82 -7.04 -37.74
CA ALA A 174 -33.42 -6.77 -36.43
C ALA A 174 -33.75 -8.15 -35.79
N GLU A 175 -34.29 -8.12 -34.56
CA GLU A 175 -35.18 -9.12 -33.93
C GLU A 175 -34.64 -10.28 -33.06
N ASN A 176 -35.06 -10.21 -31.78
CA ASN A 176 -35.80 -11.20 -30.99
C ASN A 176 -35.37 -12.68 -31.02
N THR A 177 -35.17 -13.30 -29.85
CA THR A 177 -36.15 -14.21 -29.23
C THR A 177 -35.62 -14.80 -27.91
N SER A 178 -36.58 -14.97 -27.00
CA SER A 178 -36.60 -15.42 -25.62
C SER A 178 -36.48 -16.94 -25.35
N VAL A 179 -35.91 -17.31 -24.18
CA VAL A 179 -36.39 -18.35 -23.19
C VAL A 179 -36.25 -19.85 -23.63
N PRO A 180 -36.18 -20.92 -22.75
CA PRO A 180 -36.51 -21.04 -21.32
C PRO A 180 -35.55 -21.80 -20.36
N GLN A 181 -35.95 -21.65 -19.09
CA GLN A 181 -35.75 -22.41 -17.86
C GLN A 181 -36.47 -23.80 -17.85
N LYS A 182 -35.83 -24.88 -17.37
CA LYS A 182 -36.48 -26.10 -16.76
C LYS A 182 -35.42 -27.01 -16.11
N SER A 183 -35.36 -27.13 -14.78
CA SER A 183 -36.03 -28.10 -13.88
C SER A 183 -35.46 -29.54 -13.87
N ALA A 184 -34.98 -29.93 -12.69
CA ALA A 184 -35.10 -31.22 -11.98
C ALA A 184 -34.82 -32.56 -12.71
N ARG A 185 -34.00 -33.42 -12.05
CA ARG A 185 -34.43 -34.65 -11.33
C ARG A 185 -33.40 -35.79 -11.47
N SER A 186 -33.26 -36.55 -10.37
CA SER A 186 -32.72 -37.92 -10.26
C SER A 186 -31.19 -38.07 -10.44
N GLY A 187 -30.41 -38.70 -9.57
CA GLY A 187 -30.71 -39.77 -8.61
C GLY A 187 -30.49 -41.13 -9.26
N THR A 188 -29.31 -41.72 -9.04
CA THR A 188 -29.02 -43.18 -8.98
C THR A 188 -27.59 -43.41 -8.51
N ASP A 189 -27.46 -44.19 -7.44
CA ASP A 189 -26.28 -44.95 -7.02
C ASP A 189 -25.74 -45.83 -8.16
N ILE A 190 -24.42 -46.04 -8.26
CA ILE A 190 -23.79 -47.35 -8.58
C ILE A 190 -22.38 -47.43 -7.96
N LEU A 191 -22.14 -48.55 -7.29
CA LEU A 191 -20.89 -49.11 -6.73
C LEU A 191 -19.77 -49.19 -7.81
N GLY A 192 -18.51 -48.94 -7.49
CA GLY A 192 -17.61 -50.02 -7.07
C GLY A 192 -16.88 -50.69 -8.23
N LEU A 193 -15.58 -50.86 -8.04
CA LEU A 193 -14.64 -51.82 -8.66
C LEU A 193 -13.71 -51.36 -9.81
N SER A 194 -12.46 -51.73 -9.54
CA SER A 194 -11.40 -52.18 -10.45
C SER A 194 -10.40 -51.15 -10.99
N SER A 195 -9.29 -51.16 -10.26
CA SER A 195 -7.91 -51.04 -10.72
C SER A 195 -7.57 -51.93 -11.91
N ASP A 196 -6.99 -51.33 -12.95
CA ASP A 196 -6.08 -51.92 -13.95
C ASP A 196 -5.11 -50.78 -14.31
N ILE A 197 -3.86 -50.80 -13.82
CA ILE A 197 -2.66 -51.31 -14.50
C ILE A 197 -2.69 -50.99 -16.00
N VAL A 198 -2.07 -49.87 -16.37
CA VAL A 198 -1.65 -49.59 -17.74
C VAL A 198 -0.15 -49.34 -17.72
N GLU A 199 0.51 -50.11 -18.57
CA GLU A 199 1.94 -50.23 -18.77
C GLU A 199 2.59 -48.94 -19.26
N GLU A 200 3.80 -48.73 -18.75
CA GLU A 200 4.72 -47.66 -19.05
C GLU A 200 5.45 -48.00 -20.36
N GLU A 201 5.03 -47.41 -21.50
CA GLU A 201 5.75 -47.51 -22.77
C GLU A 201 6.89 -46.47 -22.82
N GLU A 202 8.13 -46.99 -22.76
CA GLU A 202 9.36 -46.32 -23.14
C GLU A 202 9.32 -45.86 -24.60
N PHE A 203 9.36 -44.54 -24.83
CA PHE A 203 9.69 -43.96 -26.13
C PHE A 203 11.18 -43.55 -26.17
N PRO A 204 11.95 -43.97 -27.19
CA PRO A 204 13.35 -43.58 -27.32
C PRO A 204 13.47 -42.11 -27.71
N ALA A 205 14.33 -41.39 -26.97
CA ALA A 205 14.69 -40.01 -27.23
C ALA A 205 15.39 -39.87 -28.59
N TYR A 206 14.77 -39.12 -29.49
CA TYR A 206 15.38 -38.61 -30.71
C TYR A 206 16.53 -37.66 -30.37
N GLN A 207 17.72 -38.03 -30.81
CA GLN A 207 18.85 -37.12 -30.95
C GLN A 207 18.66 -36.20 -32.17
N ASN A 208 18.95 -34.92 -31.93
CA ASN A 208 19.59 -33.98 -32.82
C ASN A 208 18.91 -33.67 -34.17
N LEU A 209 18.18 -32.56 -34.21
CA LEU A 209 18.28 -31.61 -35.33
C LEU A 209 17.70 -30.27 -34.91
N TYR A 210 18.55 -29.26 -34.74
CA TYR A 210 18.39 -27.84 -35.13
C TYR A 210 19.44 -27.02 -34.37
N ASP A 211 20.60 -26.88 -35.02
CA ASP A 211 21.45 -25.71 -34.87
C ASP A 211 20.90 -24.62 -35.80
N ASP A 212 20.45 -23.50 -35.25
CA ASP A 212 20.73 -22.20 -35.86
C ASP A 212 20.74 -21.10 -34.77
N PRO A 213 21.85 -20.38 -34.59
CA PRO A 213 21.97 -19.30 -33.63
C PRO A 213 21.53 -18.00 -34.29
N LEU A 214 20.64 -17.22 -33.67
CA LEU A 214 20.64 -15.74 -33.78
C LEU A 214 19.50 -15.13 -32.94
N LEU A 215 19.85 -14.06 -32.22
CA LEU A 215 19.00 -13.13 -31.47
C LEU A 215 18.49 -13.58 -30.10
N GLU A 216 19.44 -13.79 -29.17
CA GLU A 216 19.15 -13.63 -27.74
C GLU A 216 19.69 -12.28 -27.26
N SER A 217 18.75 -11.34 -27.13
CA SER A 217 18.95 -10.01 -26.61
C SER A 217 19.50 -10.06 -25.19
N VAL A 218 20.71 -9.55 -25.01
CA VAL A 218 21.33 -9.28 -23.72
C VAL A 218 20.52 -8.21 -22.98
N LEU A 219 19.60 -8.63 -22.11
CA LEU A 219 19.09 -7.81 -21.02
C LEU A 219 19.70 -8.32 -19.71
N PRO A 220 20.40 -7.48 -18.92
CA PRO A 220 20.95 -7.91 -17.65
C PRO A 220 19.79 -8.24 -16.68
N PRO A 221 19.90 -9.31 -15.88
CA PRO A 221 18.89 -9.64 -14.88
C PRO A 221 18.79 -8.50 -13.84
N PRO A 222 17.58 -8.15 -13.36
CA PRO A 222 17.41 -7.14 -12.32
C PRO A 222 18.16 -7.59 -11.06
N LYS A 223 19.14 -6.79 -10.65
CA LYS A 223 19.96 -6.99 -9.47
C LYS A 223 19.08 -6.87 -8.22
N ARG A 224 18.55 -8.01 -7.73
CA ARG A 224 17.82 -8.12 -6.46
C ARG A 224 18.77 -7.79 -5.30
N TRP A 225 18.86 -6.51 -4.95
CA TRP A 225 19.64 -5.99 -3.83
C TRP A 225 18.75 -5.58 -2.64
N PHE A 226 17.61 -6.26 -2.45
CA PHE A 226 16.86 -6.17 -1.20
C PHE A 226 17.42 -7.19 -0.21
N SER A 227 18.32 -6.75 0.67
CA SER A 227 18.67 -7.57 1.82
C SER A 227 17.44 -7.59 2.75
N ALA A 228 16.92 -8.79 3.04
CA ALA A 228 15.78 -9.03 3.94
C ALA A 228 15.96 -8.42 5.35
N LYS A 229 17.16 -7.95 5.68
CA LYS A 229 17.53 -7.31 6.95
C LYS A 229 17.04 -5.86 7.09
N PHE A 230 16.72 -5.15 6.00
CA PHE A 230 16.28 -3.75 6.08
C PHE A 230 14.76 -3.61 6.24
N LEU A 231 13.97 -4.53 5.67
CA LEU A 231 12.51 -4.54 5.84
C LEU A 231 12.10 -4.83 7.30
N THR A 232 12.86 -5.67 8.00
CA THR A 232 12.63 -5.96 9.43
C THR A 232 12.90 -4.75 10.31
N ALA A 233 13.97 -3.99 10.06
CA ALA A 233 14.29 -2.80 10.85
C ALA A 233 13.20 -1.70 10.76
N PHE A 234 12.60 -1.50 9.58
CA PHE A 234 11.53 -0.53 9.38
C PHE A 234 10.21 -0.93 10.08
N ILE A 235 9.85 -2.21 10.03
CA ILE A 235 8.66 -2.72 10.74
C ILE A 235 8.84 -2.59 12.26
N LEU A 236 10.05 -2.82 12.77
CA LEU A 236 10.40 -2.67 14.18
C LEU A 236 10.24 -1.22 14.67
N LEU A 237 10.68 -0.25 13.87
CA LEU A 237 10.65 1.17 14.22
C LEU A 237 9.21 1.73 14.16
N ALA A 238 8.40 1.26 13.22
CA ALA A 238 6.97 1.60 13.14
C ALA A 238 6.18 1.08 14.36
N VAL A 239 6.48 -0.14 14.83
CA VAL A 239 5.81 -0.72 16.01
C VAL A 239 6.24 -0.01 17.29
N ALA A 240 7.53 0.34 17.44
CA ALA A 240 8.01 1.13 18.57
C ALA A 240 7.39 2.53 18.62
N GLY A 241 7.25 3.20 17.46
CA GLY A 241 6.59 4.51 17.36
C GLY A 241 5.12 4.48 17.79
N ILE A 242 4.37 3.44 17.41
CA ILE A 242 2.98 3.25 17.82
C ILE A 242 2.87 3.02 19.34
N GLY A 243 3.79 2.23 19.93
CA GLY A 243 3.83 2.00 21.37
C GLY A 243 4.09 3.28 22.18
N ILE A 244 5.02 4.13 21.73
CA ILE A 244 5.33 5.42 22.38
C ILE A 244 4.15 6.39 22.26
N TYR A 245 3.51 6.44 21.08
CA TYR A 245 2.34 7.29 20.84
C TYR A 245 1.15 6.92 21.75
N PHE A 246 0.88 5.62 21.91
CA PHE A 246 -0.17 5.15 22.82
C PHE A 246 0.18 5.40 24.29
N TRP A 247 1.44 5.22 24.69
CA TRP A 247 1.90 5.52 26.05
C TRP A 247 1.74 7.02 26.41
N MET A 248 1.99 7.92 25.45
CA MET A 248 1.78 9.36 25.65
C MET A 248 0.29 9.73 25.75
N LEU A 249 -0.60 9.05 25.03
CA LEU A 249 -2.05 9.29 25.11
C LEU A 249 -2.68 8.78 26.40
N HIS A 250 -2.12 7.72 26.99
CA HIS A 250 -2.73 7.05 28.14
C HIS A 250 -2.29 7.59 29.51
N ASN A 251 -1.25 8.42 29.57
CA ASN A 251 -0.79 9.09 30.79
C ASN A 251 -1.49 10.44 31.05
N GLY A 252 -2.50 10.81 30.26
CA GLY A 252 -3.37 11.95 30.54
C GLY A 252 -4.47 11.58 31.54
N ASP A 253 -4.37 12.09 32.77
CA ASP A 253 -5.34 11.91 33.86
C ASP A 253 -6.81 12.07 33.41
N SER A 254 -7.50 10.94 33.22
CA SER A 254 -8.94 10.91 32.95
C SER A 254 -9.73 10.98 34.25
N LYS A 255 -10.21 12.18 34.59
CA LYS A 255 -11.23 12.40 35.63
C LYS A 255 -12.58 11.88 35.12
N ILE A 256 -13.15 10.91 35.82
CA ILE A 256 -14.47 10.31 35.55
C ILE A 256 -15.58 11.23 36.13
N PRO A 257 -16.62 11.61 35.36
CA PRO A 257 -17.83 12.19 35.93
C PRO A 257 -18.85 11.11 36.33
N ALA A 258 -19.59 11.40 37.41
CA ALA A 258 -20.45 10.49 38.13
C ALA A 258 -21.82 10.19 37.46
N THR A 259 -22.18 8.91 37.54
CA THR A 259 -23.49 8.28 37.87
C THR A 259 -24.79 8.85 37.32
N LEU A 260 -25.50 8.03 36.53
CA LEU A 260 -26.96 8.08 36.30
C LEU A 260 -27.66 6.86 36.96
N PRO A 261 -28.96 6.98 37.34
CA PRO A 261 -29.67 6.00 38.15
C PRO A 261 -30.17 4.76 37.37
N PRO A 262 -30.55 3.66 38.08
CA PRO A 262 -30.74 2.35 37.47
C PRO A 262 -32.14 2.17 36.87
N VAL A 263 -32.19 1.67 35.64
CA VAL A 263 -33.40 1.10 35.02
C VAL A 263 -33.49 -0.37 35.40
N LYS A 264 -34.59 -0.70 36.09
CA LYS A 264 -34.96 -2.06 36.53
C LYS A 264 -35.60 -2.80 35.35
N ASN A 265 -34.94 -3.82 34.81
CA ASN A 265 -35.55 -4.76 33.87
C ASN A 265 -35.19 -6.22 34.18
N ALA A 266 -36.10 -7.10 33.77
CA ALA A 266 -36.45 -8.39 34.34
C ALA A 266 -35.37 -9.49 34.25
N ASP A 267 -35.55 -10.45 35.17
CA ASP A 267 -34.86 -11.73 35.33
C ASP A 267 -34.49 -12.44 34.02
N ARG A 268 -33.17 -12.56 33.80
CA ARG A 268 -32.56 -13.74 33.19
C ARG A 268 -31.52 -14.24 34.18
N THR A 269 -31.72 -15.46 34.66
CA THR A 269 -30.82 -16.20 35.54
C THR A 269 -29.52 -16.52 34.79
N ALA A 270 -28.65 -15.53 34.64
CA ALA A 270 -27.29 -15.70 34.17
C ALA A 270 -26.43 -16.11 35.36
N THR A 271 -25.83 -17.30 35.28
CA THR A 271 -24.78 -17.76 36.19
C THR A 271 -23.73 -16.65 36.32
N PRO A 272 -23.34 -16.25 37.55
CA PRO A 272 -22.46 -15.11 37.75
C PRO A 272 -21.11 -15.37 37.08
N ALA A 273 -20.78 -14.57 36.06
CA ALA A 273 -19.50 -14.60 35.40
C ALA A 273 -18.40 -14.34 36.43
N LYS A 274 -17.54 -15.34 36.65
CA LYS A 274 -16.38 -15.26 37.54
C LYS A 274 -15.46 -14.16 37.00
N LYS A 275 -15.41 -13.00 37.68
CA LYS A 275 -14.50 -11.91 37.35
C LYS A 275 -13.06 -12.44 37.39
N ILE A 276 -12.39 -12.49 36.24
CA ILE A 276 -10.97 -12.80 36.14
C ILE A 276 -10.20 -11.53 36.56
N LYS A 277 -10.13 -11.29 37.87
CA LYS A 277 -9.26 -10.24 38.42
C LYS A 277 -7.84 -10.80 38.50
N GLY A 278 -6.97 -10.44 37.56
CA GLY A 278 -5.54 -10.78 37.67
C GLY A 278 -4.77 -10.99 36.38
N GLY A 279 -5.37 -10.74 35.21
CA GLY A 279 -4.77 -11.03 33.91
C GLY A 279 -4.39 -12.50 33.74
N ILE A 280 -3.87 -12.87 32.57
CA ILE A 280 -3.57 -14.26 32.25
C ILE A 280 -2.10 -14.52 32.53
N LYS A 281 -1.83 -15.43 33.46
CA LYS A 281 -0.46 -15.87 33.80
C LYS A 281 -0.08 -17.06 32.94
N GLY A 282 1.19 -17.13 32.54
CA GLY A 282 1.71 -18.20 31.70
C GLY A 282 1.33 -18.05 30.22
N LEU A 283 1.69 -19.04 29.41
CA LEU A 283 1.44 -19.07 27.97
C LEU A 283 0.10 -19.79 27.70
N PRO A 284 -0.83 -19.22 26.92
CA PRO A 284 -2.06 -19.91 26.56
C PRO A 284 -1.79 -21.19 25.78
N SER A 285 -2.57 -22.25 25.97
CA SER A 285 -2.34 -23.56 25.35
C SER A 285 -2.41 -23.58 23.82
N PHE A 286 -3.08 -22.60 23.20
CA PHE A 286 -3.10 -22.45 21.74
C PHE A 286 -1.79 -21.86 21.18
N VAL A 287 -0.92 -21.30 22.03
CA VAL A 287 0.41 -20.81 21.65
C VAL A 287 1.44 -21.80 22.16
N ARG A 288 2.14 -22.47 21.24
CA ARG A 288 3.14 -23.45 21.62
C ARG A 288 4.50 -22.80 21.89
N SER A 289 5.21 -23.27 22.91
CA SER A 289 6.51 -22.70 23.30
C SER A 289 7.57 -22.85 22.21
N GLU A 290 7.51 -23.90 21.40
CA GLU A 290 8.42 -24.14 20.27
C GLU A 290 8.29 -23.12 19.14
N TRP A 291 7.20 -22.34 19.09
CA TRP A 291 7.01 -21.28 18.10
C TRP A 291 7.71 -19.98 18.45
N ARG A 292 8.37 -19.90 19.61
CA ARG A 292 8.96 -18.66 20.14
C ARG A 292 10.09 -18.14 19.26
N ASP A 293 9.96 -16.90 18.82
CA ASP A 293 10.99 -16.11 18.12
C ASP A 293 11.79 -15.31 19.17
N ALA A 294 12.84 -15.93 19.73
CA ALA A 294 13.68 -15.30 20.75
C ALA A 294 14.38 -14.01 20.28
N PRO A 295 14.91 -13.92 19.05
CA PRO A 295 15.45 -12.67 18.51
C PRO A 295 14.47 -11.49 18.55
N TYR A 296 13.17 -11.74 18.35
CA TYR A 296 12.15 -10.68 18.41
C TYR A 296 12.03 -10.09 19.82
N ALA A 297 12.00 -10.93 20.86
CA ALA A 297 11.85 -10.49 22.25
C ALA A 297 13.05 -9.65 22.74
N LEU A 298 14.25 -9.89 22.19
CA LEU A 298 15.44 -9.07 22.47
C LEU A 298 15.30 -7.65 21.91
N GLN A 299 14.61 -7.48 20.79
CA GLN A 299 14.45 -6.19 20.11
C GLN A 299 13.20 -5.43 20.57
N HIS A 300 12.23 -6.12 21.17
CA HIS A 300 11.00 -5.55 21.69
C HIS A 300 10.78 -5.92 23.17
N PRO A 301 11.39 -5.19 24.11
CA PRO A 301 11.24 -5.47 25.53
C PRO A 301 9.76 -5.53 25.96
N GLY A 302 9.40 -6.60 26.68
CA GLY A 302 8.02 -6.87 27.12
C GLY A 302 7.15 -7.59 26.09
N TRP A 303 7.57 -7.67 24.83
CA TRP A 303 6.88 -8.42 23.78
C TRP A 303 7.55 -9.77 23.50
N GLU A 304 6.71 -10.78 23.31
CA GLU A 304 7.11 -12.10 22.86
C GLU A 304 6.40 -12.41 21.55
N ARG A 305 7.09 -13.05 20.62
CA ARG A 305 6.52 -13.45 19.33
C ARG A 305 6.55 -14.95 19.18
N TYR A 306 5.46 -15.51 18.66
CA TYR A 306 5.26 -16.92 18.42
C TYR A 306 4.70 -17.13 17.01
N VAL A 307 5.51 -17.72 16.13
CA VAL A 307 5.14 -17.89 14.71
C VAL A 307 4.68 -19.31 14.47
N SER A 308 3.36 -19.49 14.35
CA SER A 308 2.76 -20.76 13.91
C SER A 308 2.68 -20.80 12.37
N PRO A 309 2.34 -21.95 11.74
CA PRO A 309 2.15 -22.03 10.30
C PRO A 309 1.05 -21.11 9.74
N GLU A 310 0.03 -20.79 10.54
CA GLU A 310 -1.16 -20.06 10.08
C GLU A 310 -1.23 -18.62 10.64
N VAL A 311 -0.68 -18.40 11.84
CA VAL A 311 -0.83 -17.15 12.60
C VAL A 311 0.48 -16.75 13.28
N ASP A 312 0.85 -15.47 13.14
CA ASP A 312 1.89 -14.80 13.92
C ASP A 312 1.26 -14.19 15.18
N PHE A 313 1.54 -14.80 16.33
CA PHE A 313 1.08 -14.32 17.64
C PHE A 313 2.12 -13.41 18.28
N ARG A 314 1.67 -12.27 18.81
CA ARG A 314 2.49 -11.36 19.61
C ARG A 314 1.83 -11.15 20.97
N ILE A 315 2.58 -11.39 22.03
CA ILE A 315 2.08 -11.34 23.41
C ILE A 315 2.86 -10.26 24.14
N PHE A 316 2.14 -9.29 24.71
CA PHE A 316 2.73 -8.30 25.60
C PHE A 316 2.56 -8.75 27.05
N ARG A 317 3.67 -8.82 27.78
CA ARG A 317 3.69 -9.18 29.20
C ARG A 317 4.20 -8.02 30.04
N GLU A 318 3.53 -7.82 31.17
CA GLU A 318 3.99 -6.96 32.25
C GLU A 318 3.94 -7.74 33.57
N LYS A 319 5.08 -7.86 34.28
CA LYS A 319 5.17 -8.58 35.56
C LYS A 319 4.55 -10.00 35.47
N ASP A 320 4.94 -10.75 34.43
CA ASP A 320 4.45 -12.10 34.13
C ASP A 320 2.95 -12.23 33.79
N THR A 321 2.27 -11.09 33.62
CA THR A 321 0.85 -11.03 33.27
C THR A 321 0.69 -10.62 31.81
N ILE A 322 -0.08 -11.38 31.03
CA ILE A 322 -0.43 -10.98 29.66
C ILE A 322 -1.36 -9.78 29.70
N LYS A 323 -0.94 -8.70 29.06
CA LYS A 323 -1.67 -7.44 28.93
C LYS A 323 -2.27 -7.25 27.54
N ALA A 324 -1.61 -7.79 26.51
CA ALA A 324 -2.18 -7.82 25.17
C ALA A 324 -1.80 -9.10 24.41
N LEU A 325 -2.68 -9.52 23.51
CA LEU A 325 -2.49 -10.60 22.57
C LEU A 325 -2.89 -10.12 21.18
N GLN A 326 -1.96 -10.18 20.23
CA GLN A 326 -2.22 -9.93 18.82
C GLN A 326 -2.05 -11.22 18.03
N GLY A 327 -2.96 -11.48 17.08
CA GLY A 327 -2.82 -12.56 16.10
C GLY A 327 -2.95 -12.00 14.68
N ILE A 328 -1.98 -12.29 13.82
CA ILE A 328 -1.95 -11.86 12.41
C ILE A 328 -1.93 -13.10 11.53
N SER A 329 -2.87 -13.21 10.59
CA SER A 329 -2.87 -14.31 9.61
C SER A 329 -1.65 -14.22 8.70
N LEU A 330 -0.92 -15.33 8.55
CA LEU A 330 0.18 -15.45 7.59
C LEU A 330 -0.30 -15.92 6.21
N GLY A 331 -1.49 -16.52 6.14
CA GLY A 331 -2.09 -17.04 4.91
C GLY A 331 -3.16 -16.14 4.30
N LYS A 332 -3.56 -16.48 3.07
CA LYS A 332 -4.66 -15.79 2.36
C LYS A 332 -6.02 -15.99 3.05
N ARG A 333 -6.22 -17.15 3.68
CA ARG A 333 -7.46 -17.64 4.34
C ARG A 333 -7.82 -16.94 5.67
N GLY A 334 -7.03 -15.95 6.10
CA GLY A 334 -7.29 -15.24 7.34
C GLY A 334 -7.37 -16.15 8.57
N VAL A 335 -7.83 -15.56 9.67
CA VAL A 335 -8.20 -16.22 10.91
C VAL A 335 -9.70 -16.49 10.87
N SER A 336 -10.09 -17.76 10.94
CA SER A 336 -11.51 -18.12 10.97
C SER A 336 -12.15 -17.66 12.28
N LYS A 337 -13.44 -17.28 12.21
CA LYS A 337 -14.21 -16.93 13.42
C LYS A 337 -14.22 -18.07 14.44
N ALA A 338 -14.37 -19.31 13.99
CA ALA A 338 -14.37 -20.49 14.87
C ALA A 338 -13.05 -20.66 15.63
N PHE A 339 -11.91 -20.31 15.02
CA PHE A 339 -10.63 -20.33 15.70
C PHE A 339 -10.51 -19.21 16.74
N LEU A 340 -10.95 -17.99 16.40
CA LEU A 340 -11.00 -16.89 17.36
C LEU A 340 -11.93 -17.21 18.55
N ASP A 341 -13.09 -17.80 18.30
CA ASP A 341 -14.02 -18.23 19.36
C ASP A 341 -13.36 -19.25 20.31
N LYS A 342 -12.54 -20.18 19.79
CA LYS A 342 -11.76 -21.12 20.62
C LYS A 342 -10.69 -20.41 21.46
N ILE A 343 -10.01 -19.42 20.90
CA ILE A 343 -9.04 -18.60 21.63
C ILE A 343 -9.75 -17.89 22.79
N LEU A 344 -10.84 -17.18 22.51
CA LEU A 344 -11.59 -16.43 23.52
C LEU A 344 -12.12 -17.34 24.64
N ALA A 345 -12.61 -18.53 24.29
CA ALA A 345 -13.04 -19.52 25.27
C ALA A 345 -11.91 -19.97 26.20
N GLN A 346 -10.71 -20.23 25.67
CA GLN A 346 -9.53 -20.58 26.49
C GLN A 346 -9.08 -19.43 27.40
N LEU A 347 -9.31 -18.19 26.99
CA LEU A 347 -9.02 -17.00 27.78
C LEU A 347 -10.13 -16.67 28.79
N GLY A 348 -11.18 -17.50 28.89
CA GLY A 348 -12.32 -17.31 29.78
C GLY A 348 -13.34 -16.28 29.30
N LEU A 349 -13.18 -15.77 28.07
CA LEU A 349 -14.10 -14.84 27.41
C LEU A 349 -15.20 -15.62 26.69
N ASN A 350 -15.99 -16.36 27.46
CA ASN A 350 -17.08 -17.17 26.94
C ASN A 350 -18.35 -16.33 26.75
N GLY A 351 -19.05 -16.54 25.64
CA GLY A 351 -20.36 -15.94 25.37
C GLY A 351 -20.50 -15.40 23.95
N PRO A 352 -21.70 -14.91 23.58
CA PRO A 352 -21.86 -14.17 22.33
C PRO A 352 -21.03 -12.89 22.36
N PHE A 353 -20.54 -12.47 21.19
CA PHE A 353 -19.88 -11.18 21.08
C PHE A 353 -20.83 -10.07 21.55
N PRO A 354 -20.35 -9.13 22.40
CA PRO A 354 -21.14 -7.96 22.75
C PRO A 354 -21.39 -7.12 21.48
N ALA A 355 -22.30 -6.14 21.56
CA ALA A 355 -22.45 -5.18 20.47
C ALA A 355 -21.12 -4.47 20.24
N GLY A 356 -20.62 -4.53 19.00
CA GLY A 356 -19.35 -3.93 18.61
C GLY A 356 -19.53 -2.63 17.83
N LYS A 357 -18.52 -1.77 17.86
CA LYS A 357 -18.41 -0.61 16.97
C LYS A 357 -17.71 -1.03 15.69
N GLU A 358 -18.24 -0.62 14.55
CA GLU A 358 -17.67 -0.93 13.23
C GLU A 358 -17.21 0.36 12.54
N VAL A 359 -15.99 0.35 11.99
CA VAL A 359 -15.42 1.49 11.26
C VAL A 359 -14.60 0.98 10.08
N LEU A 360 -14.87 1.52 8.89
CA LEU A 360 -14.02 1.28 7.72
C LEU A 360 -12.78 2.19 7.80
N LYS A 361 -11.58 1.60 7.83
CA LYS A 361 -10.30 2.32 7.84
C LYS A 361 -9.32 1.66 6.88
N ASN A 362 -8.80 2.42 5.92
CA ASN A 362 -7.74 1.98 5.00
C ASN A 362 -8.06 0.66 4.26
N GLY A 363 -9.30 0.47 3.80
CA GLY A 363 -9.72 -0.76 3.13
C GLY A 363 -9.96 -1.95 4.07
N PHE A 364 -9.90 -1.74 5.39
CA PHE A 364 -10.25 -2.74 6.39
C PHE A 364 -11.51 -2.35 7.13
N LEU A 365 -12.37 -3.34 7.35
CA LEU A 365 -13.49 -3.23 8.26
C LEU A 365 -13.02 -3.59 9.67
N VAL A 366 -12.91 -2.58 10.52
CA VAL A 366 -12.44 -2.72 11.89
C VAL A 366 -13.64 -2.85 12.83
N LYS A 367 -13.72 -3.93 13.59
CA LYS A 367 -14.77 -4.15 14.59
C LYS A 367 -14.17 -4.18 15.98
N THR A 368 -14.70 -3.36 16.88
CA THR A 368 -14.27 -3.25 18.27
C THR A 368 -15.36 -3.78 19.20
N PHE A 369 -15.01 -4.72 20.06
CA PHE A 369 -15.88 -5.36 21.04
C PHE A 369 -15.32 -5.13 22.44
N VAL A 370 -16.13 -4.62 23.36
CA VAL A 370 -15.71 -4.38 24.74
C VAL A 370 -16.33 -5.44 25.65
N PHE A 371 -15.50 -6.22 26.33
CA PHE A 371 -15.88 -7.17 27.38
C PHE A 371 -15.74 -6.47 28.74
N PRO A 372 -16.85 -6.02 29.36
CA PRO A 372 -16.80 -5.10 30.49
C PRO A 372 -15.95 -5.61 31.66
N GLY A 373 -14.90 -4.86 32.00
CA GLY A 373 -14.00 -5.18 33.11
C GLY A 373 -13.11 -6.40 32.88
N VAL A 374 -12.98 -6.86 31.63
CA VAL A 374 -12.11 -8.00 31.28
C VAL A 374 -11.16 -7.65 30.14
N ALA A 375 -11.69 -7.27 28.97
CA ALA A 375 -10.86 -7.07 27.79
C ALA A 375 -11.54 -6.21 26.71
N GLU A 376 -10.76 -5.68 25.78
CA GLU A 376 -11.21 -5.13 24.50
C GLU A 376 -10.66 -5.97 23.35
N LEU A 377 -11.52 -6.37 22.42
CA LEU A 377 -11.17 -7.11 21.22
C LEU A 377 -11.38 -6.24 19.99
N VAL A 378 -10.35 -6.08 19.17
CA VAL A 378 -10.41 -5.42 17.87
C VAL A 378 -10.12 -6.44 16.79
N THR A 379 -11.02 -6.61 15.83
CA THR A 379 -10.82 -7.47 14.64
C THR A 379 -10.71 -6.63 13.38
N TYR A 380 -9.83 -7.07 12.48
CA TYR A 380 -9.57 -6.43 11.19
C TYR A 380 -10.00 -7.39 10.08
N HIS A 381 -10.98 -6.99 9.28
CA HIS A 381 -11.43 -7.75 8.11
C HIS A 381 -11.05 -6.99 6.84
N GLU A 382 -10.68 -7.71 5.79
CA GLU A 382 -10.54 -7.12 4.46
C GLU A 382 -11.91 -6.68 3.95
N GLN A 383 -12.00 -5.56 3.22
CA GLN A 383 -13.28 -5.06 2.71
C GLN A 383 -13.96 -6.10 1.81
N GLY A 384 -15.19 -6.49 2.14
CA GLY A 384 -15.92 -7.56 1.46
C GLY A 384 -15.53 -8.98 1.86
N GLY A 385 -14.48 -9.14 2.67
CA GLY A 385 -14.05 -10.42 3.23
C GLY A 385 -14.78 -10.77 4.52
N THR A 386 -15.10 -12.05 4.71
CA THR A 386 -15.65 -12.57 5.98
C THR A 386 -14.54 -12.98 6.96
N GLU A 387 -13.34 -13.22 6.47
CA GLU A 387 -12.19 -13.68 7.24
C GLU A 387 -11.49 -12.55 7.99
N ILE A 388 -10.97 -12.86 9.18
CA ILE A 388 -10.27 -11.89 10.04
C ILE A 388 -8.79 -11.89 9.64
N LYS A 389 -8.24 -10.80 9.12
CA LYS A 389 -6.80 -10.74 8.79
C LYS A 389 -5.92 -10.59 10.02
N ALA A 390 -6.42 -9.87 11.02
CA ALA A 390 -5.74 -9.73 12.31
C ALA A 390 -6.75 -9.48 13.43
N PHE A 391 -6.37 -9.80 14.66
CA PHE A 391 -7.08 -9.38 15.85
C PHE A 391 -6.11 -8.91 16.94
N VAL A 392 -6.59 -8.04 17.81
CA VAL A 392 -5.90 -7.57 19.01
C VAL A 392 -6.85 -7.71 20.18
N LEU A 393 -6.39 -8.34 21.25
CA LEU A 393 -7.10 -8.48 22.51
C LEU A 393 -6.27 -7.81 23.60
N GLU A 394 -6.82 -6.77 24.22
CA GLU A 394 -6.20 -6.02 25.31
C GLU A 394 -6.93 -6.32 26.61
N PHE A 395 -6.19 -6.65 27.67
CA PHE A 395 -6.76 -7.01 28.97
C PHE A 395 -6.70 -5.81 29.93
N SER A 396 -7.82 -5.53 30.61
CA SER A 396 -7.95 -4.40 31.55
C SER A 396 -7.14 -4.54 32.84
#